data_AF-A0A5P9J0P9-F1
#
_entry.id   AF-A0A5P9J0P9-F1
#
_cell.length_a   1.000
_cell.length_b   1.000
_cell.length_c   1.000
_cell.angle_alpha   90.00
_cell.angle_beta   90.00
_cell.angle_gamma   90.00
#
_symmetry.space_group_name_H-M   'P 1'
#
loop_
_entity.id
_entity.type
_entity.pdbx_description
1 polymer ?
#
loop_
_entity_poly.entity_id
_entity_poly.type
_entity_poly.pdbx_seq_one_letter_code
_entity_poly.pdbx_strand_id
1 'polypeptide(L)'
;MQGNPLSQLDDVMVPEQVSAWPPGPAWWVIAAVLLIAAVLALALYVRQRRHNRAKREALRLAQSQDAARLHQLLKRLGKHYYGTRVAALSAERWSQVLTLLSDIDFNSRELQQLYQPRAVSDELQHKLHQAIKQFKTKERIDV
;
A
#
# COMPACT_ATOMS: atom_id res chain seq x y z
N MET A 1 -81.87 -26.36 29.84
CA MET A 1 -81.37 -25.80 28.57
C MET A 1 -79.88 -25.64 28.71
N GLN A 2 -79.13 -26.40 27.92
CA GLN A 2 -77.68 -26.60 28.04
C GLN A 2 -76.94 -25.30 27.71
N GLY A 3 -75.95 -24.96 28.54
CA GLY A 3 -75.09 -23.80 28.32
C GLY A 3 -74.39 -23.89 26.97
N ASN A 4 -74.46 -22.81 26.21
CA ASN A 4 -73.95 -22.72 24.84
C ASN A 4 -72.42 -22.96 24.84
N PRO A 5 -71.90 -24.02 24.17
CA PRO A 5 -70.48 -24.34 24.17
C PRO A 5 -69.62 -23.36 23.34
N LEU A 6 -70.24 -22.38 22.67
CA LEU A 6 -69.56 -21.34 21.90
C LEU A 6 -69.04 -20.18 22.77
N SER A 7 -69.42 -20.13 24.05
CA SER A 7 -68.96 -19.12 25.02
C SER A 7 -67.52 -19.34 25.50
N GLN A 8 -66.86 -20.41 25.05
CA GLN A 8 -65.48 -20.78 25.40
C GLN A 8 -64.49 -20.56 24.26
N LEU A 9 -64.90 -19.92 23.16
CA LEU A 9 -63.92 -19.35 22.23
C LEU A 9 -63.37 -18.08 22.89
N ASP A 10 -62.37 -18.28 23.76
CA ASP A 10 -61.43 -17.24 24.11
C ASP A 10 -60.92 -16.60 22.83
N ASP A 11 -61.06 -15.29 22.78
CA ASP A 11 -60.69 -14.42 21.70
C ASP A 11 -59.29 -14.80 21.20
N VAL A 12 -59.14 -14.90 19.88
CA VAL A 12 -57.91 -15.26 19.21
C VAL A 12 -56.81 -14.27 19.64
N MET A 13 -55.98 -14.69 20.60
CA MET A 13 -54.70 -14.03 20.86
C MET A 13 -53.79 -14.39 19.68
N VAL A 14 -53.87 -13.60 18.62
CA VAL A 14 -52.82 -13.55 17.60
C VAL A 14 -51.55 -13.24 18.39
N PRO A 15 -50.49 -14.08 18.33
CA PRO A 15 -49.24 -13.71 18.97
C PRO A 15 -48.88 -12.34 18.42
N GLU A 16 -48.71 -11.35 19.31
CA GLU A 16 -48.20 -10.04 18.95
C GLU A 16 -47.09 -10.27 17.94
N GLN A 17 -47.29 -9.75 16.72
CA GLN A 17 -46.31 -9.86 15.66
C GLN A 17 -45.01 -9.41 16.29
N VAL A 18 -44.09 -10.37 16.48
CA VAL A 18 -42.83 -10.16 17.20
C VAL A 18 -42.24 -8.94 16.55
N SER A 19 -42.32 -7.80 17.24
CA SER A 19 -41.97 -6.53 16.65
C SER A 19 -40.48 -6.71 16.42
N ALA A 20 -40.08 -6.90 15.18
CA ALA A 20 -38.68 -7.07 14.78
C ALA A 20 -37.98 -5.69 14.89
N TRP A 21 -38.19 -5.02 16.02
CA TRP A 21 -37.88 -3.65 16.34
C TRP A 21 -37.94 -3.49 17.86
N PRO A 22 -36.95 -2.87 18.53
CA PRO A 22 -35.70 -2.37 18.02
C PRO A 22 -34.66 -3.48 18.03
N PRO A 23 -33.68 -3.46 17.12
CA PRO A 23 -32.45 -4.17 17.39
C PRO A 23 -31.96 -3.73 18.78
N GLY A 24 -32.00 -4.63 19.77
CA GLY A 24 -31.58 -4.33 21.14
C GLY A 24 -30.15 -3.76 21.13
N PRO A 25 -29.70 -3.11 22.23
CA PRO A 25 -28.43 -2.37 22.27
C PRO A 25 -27.20 -3.13 21.72
N ALA A 26 -27.23 -4.47 21.70
CA ALA A 26 -26.24 -5.34 21.08
C ALA A 26 -25.98 -5.06 19.58
N TRP A 27 -26.96 -4.64 18.79
CA TRP A 27 -26.75 -4.35 17.37
C TRP A 27 -25.98 -3.06 17.13
N TRP A 28 -26.13 -2.07 18.01
CA TRP A 28 -25.31 -0.87 17.97
C TRP A 28 -23.84 -1.20 18.23
N VAL A 29 -23.57 -2.19 19.09
CA VAL A 29 -22.21 -2.72 19.29
C VAL A 29 -21.69 -3.38 18.01
N ILE A 30 -22.49 -4.23 17.35
CA ILE A 30 -22.10 -4.85 16.07
C ILE A 30 -21.84 -3.77 15.01
N ALA A 31 -22.74 -2.81 14.86
CA ALA A 31 -22.59 -1.70 13.91
C ALA A 31 -21.34 -0.87 14.19
N ALA A 32 -21.06 -0.57 15.46
CA ALA A 32 -19.85 0.16 15.87
C ALA A 32 -18.57 -0.63 15.54
N VAL A 33 -18.54 -1.93 15.83
CA VAL A 33 -17.40 -2.81 15.49
C VAL A 33 -17.19 -2.86 13.98
N LEU A 34 -18.26 -3.01 13.20
CA LEU A 34 -18.20 -3.07 11.75
C LEU A 34 -17.72 -1.74 11.15
N LEU A 35 -18.17 -0.61 11.72
CA LEU A 35 -17.71 0.72 11.34
C LEU A 35 -16.23 0.94 11.66
N ILE A 36 -15.77 0.53 12.85
CA ILE A 36 -14.36 0.58 13.23
C ILE A 36 -13.51 -0.28 12.28
N ALA A 37 -13.94 -1.50 11.99
CA ALA A 37 -13.27 -2.40 11.06
C ALA A 37 -13.18 -1.80 9.65
N ALA A 38 -14.26 -1.18 9.16
CA ALA A 38 -14.28 -0.50 7.86
C ALA A 38 -13.31 0.69 7.82
N VAL A 39 -13.25 1.50 8.88
CA VAL A 39 -12.31 2.63 8.99
C VAL A 39 -10.86 2.14 9.01
N LEU A 40 -10.56 1.10 9.78
CA LEU A 40 -9.24 0.47 9.82
C LEU A 40 -8.84 -0.08 8.45
N ALA A 41 -9.73 -0.83 7.79
CA ALA A 41 -9.50 -1.37 6.45
C ALA A 41 -9.25 -0.25 5.44
N LEU A 42 -10.04 0.83 5.47
CA LEU A 42 -9.85 1.98 4.59
C LEU A 42 -8.53 2.70 4.88
N ALA A 43 -8.17 2.91 6.14
CA ALA A 43 -6.91 3.53 6.52
C ALA A 43 -5.70 2.73 6.04
N LEU A 44 -5.72 1.41 6.21
CA LEU A 44 -4.68 0.50 5.71
C LEU A 44 -4.63 0.52 4.18
N TYR A 45 -5.79 0.48 3.51
CA TYR A 45 -5.88 0.55 2.06
C TYR A 45 -5.31 1.84 1.49
N VAL A 46 -5.67 2.99 2.08
CA VAL A 46 -5.15 4.30 1.69
C VAL A 46 -3.65 4.41 1.95
N ARG A 47 -3.18 3.93 3.10
CA ARG A 47 -1.74 3.91 3.43
C ARG A 47 -0.95 3.04 2.45
N GLN A 48 -1.49 1.88 2.10
CA GLN A 48 -0.87 0.98 1.11
C GLN A 48 -0.89 1.60 -0.30
N ARG A 49 -1.98 2.26 -0.70
CA ARG A 49 -2.05 3.00 -1.96
C ARG A 49 -1.07 4.17 -2.01
N ARG A 50 -0.92 4.95 -0.94
CA ARG A 50 0.04 6.07 -0.89
C ARG A 50 1.47 5.59 -1.04
N HIS A 51 1.85 4.49 -0.37
CA HIS A 51 3.15 3.85 -0.62
C HIS A 51 3.29 3.39 -2.07
N ASN A 52 2.28 2.74 -2.65
CA ASN A 52 2.40 2.24 -4.02
C ASN A 52 2.32 3.36 -5.09
N ARG A 53 1.83 4.55 -4.75
CA ARG A 53 1.73 5.70 -5.67
C ARG A 53 3.10 6.19 -6.12
N ALA A 54 4.03 6.42 -5.18
CA ALA A 54 5.37 6.89 -5.54
C ALA A 54 6.12 5.89 -6.44
N LYS A 55 5.96 4.58 -6.19
CA LYS A 55 6.52 3.53 -7.08
C LYS A 55 5.86 3.51 -8.46
N ARG A 56 4.53 3.64 -8.53
CA ARG A 56 3.78 3.70 -9.81
C ARG A 56 4.13 4.93 -10.63
N GLU A 57 4.25 6.10 -9.99
CA GLU A 57 4.68 7.33 -10.65
C GLU A 57 6.11 7.22 -11.16
N ALA A 58 7.03 6.68 -10.37
CA ALA A 58 8.40 6.43 -10.82
C ALA A 58 8.45 5.45 -11.99
N LEU A 59 7.63 4.39 -12.00
CA LEU A 59 7.57 3.44 -13.11
C LEU A 59 7.02 4.09 -14.39
N ARG A 60 6.00 4.94 -14.28
CA ARG A 60 5.45 5.72 -15.41
C ARG A 60 6.48 6.70 -15.96
N LEU A 61 7.20 7.37 -15.06
CA LEU A 61 8.25 8.31 -15.41
C LEU A 61 9.48 7.63 -16.01
N ALA A 62 9.75 6.36 -15.64
CA ALA A 62 10.90 5.63 -16.17
C ALA A 62 10.80 5.35 -17.68
N GLN A 63 9.60 5.12 -18.22
CA GLN A 63 9.41 4.70 -19.63
C GLN A 63 9.92 5.69 -20.68
N SER A 64 10.17 6.95 -20.33
CA SER A 64 10.49 8.02 -21.28
C SER A 64 11.76 8.79 -20.91
N GLN A 65 12.59 8.25 -20.00
CA GLN A 65 13.68 9.00 -19.40
C GLN A 65 15.03 8.34 -19.57
N ASP A 66 16.04 9.20 -19.77
CA ASP A 66 17.45 8.82 -19.87
C ASP A 66 17.97 8.20 -18.58
N ALA A 67 19.01 7.37 -18.69
CA ALA A 67 19.64 6.67 -17.58
C ALA A 67 20.00 7.58 -16.38
N ALA A 68 20.49 8.80 -16.62
CA ALA A 68 20.79 9.76 -15.57
C ALA A 68 19.55 10.19 -14.78
N ARG A 69 18.41 10.36 -15.45
CA ARG A 69 17.14 10.70 -14.80
C ARG A 69 16.54 9.50 -14.06
N LEU A 70 16.71 8.29 -14.57
CA LEU A 70 16.34 7.05 -13.85
C LEU A 70 17.09 6.94 -12.52
N HIS A 71 18.40 7.24 -12.51
CA HIS A 71 19.19 7.23 -11.29
C HIS A 71 18.75 8.32 -10.31
N GLN A 72 18.42 9.53 -10.79
CA GLN A 72 17.84 10.58 -9.95
C GLN A 72 16.48 10.16 -9.35
N LEU A 73 15.64 9.46 -10.11
CA LEU A 73 14.38 8.91 -9.62
C LEU A 73 14.61 7.89 -8.50
N LEU A 74 15.57 6.97 -8.66
CA LEU A 74 15.94 6.01 -7.61
C LEU A 74 16.41 6.72 -6.34
N LYS A 75 17.26 7.75 -6.47
CA LYS A 75 17.67 8.58 -5.31
C LYS A 75 16.49 9.27 -4.65
N ARG A 76 15.53 9.80 -5.43
CA ARG A 76 14.29 10.40 -4.89
C ARG A 76 13.41 9.35 -4.19
N LEU A 77 13.29 8.15 -4.74
CA LEU A 77 12.57 7.04 -4.11
C LEU A 77 13.24 6.66 -2.78
N GLY A 78 14.56 6.47 -2.77
CA GLY A 78 15.34 6.23 -1.56
C GLY A 78 15.08 7.31 -0.50
N LYS A 79 15.13 8.58 -0.90
CA LYS A 79 14.81 9.72 -0.02
C LYS A 79 13.39 9.66 0.54
N HIS A 80 12.41 9.27 -0.27
CA HIS A 80 11.00 9.26 0.11
C HIS A 80 10.68 8.14 1.10
N TYR A 81 11.20 6.92 0.90
CA TYR A 81 10.92 5.77 1.77
C TYR A 81 11.85 5.67 2.98
N TYR A 82 13.12 6.05 2.82
CA TYR A 82 14.17 5.83 3.80
C TYR A 82 14.77 7.12 4.38
N GLY A 83 14.27 8.28 3.94
CA GLY A 83 14.64 9.59 4.47
C GLY A 83 15.88 10.21 3.84
N THR A 84 16.25 11.40 4.33
CA THR A 84 17.31 12.24 3.77
C THR A 84 18.71 11.64 3.91
N ARG A 85 18.93 10.77 4.89
CA ARG A 85 20.22 10.09 5.12
C ARG A 85 20.65 9.24 3.92
N VAL A 86 19.70 8.53 3.30
CA VAL A 86 19.96 7.71 2.11
C VAL A 86 20.33 8.58 0.90
N ALA A 87 19.72 9.76 0.77
CA ALA A 87 20.03 10.69 -0.32
C ALA A 87 21.42 11.32 -0.20
N ALA A 88 21.97 11.41 1.02
CA ALA A 88 23.28 11.98 1.32
C ALA A 88 24.43 10.95 1.24
N LEU A 89 24.15 9.69 0.91
CA LEU A 89 25.16 8.65 0.81
C LEU A 89 26.16 8.91 -0.34
N SER A 90 27.42 8.53 -0.11
CA SER A 90 28.45 8.48 -1.14
C SER A 90 28.08 7.49 -2.24
N ALA A 91 28.70 7.63 -3.42
CA ALA A 91 28.40 6.77 -4.57
C ALA A 91 28.57 5.26 -4.26
N GLU A 92 29.57 4.89 -3.45
CA GLU A 92 29.84 3.51 -3.04
C GLU A 92 28.76 2.95 -2.09
N ARG A 93 28.40 3.69 -1.04
CA ARG A 93 27.34 3.24 -0.13
C ARG A 93 25.98 3.21 -0.83
N TRP A 94 25.76 4.17 -1.74
CA TRP A 94 24.54 4.20 -2.52
C TRP A 94 24.41 2.99 -3.47
N SER A 95 25.50 2.52 -4.09
CA SER A 95 25.43 1.32 -4.94
C SER A 95 25.10 0.06 -4.13
N GLN A 96 25.69 -0.09 -2.93
CA GLN A 96 25.37 -1.19 -2.00
C GLN A 96 23.90 -1.16 -1.57
N VAL A 97 23.40 0.01 -1.17
CA VAL A 97 22.00 0.19 -0.80
C VAL A 97 21.08 -0.09 -1.97
N LEU A 98 21.42 0.38 -3.18
CA LEU A 98 20.62 0.12 -4.36
C LEU A 98 20.56 -1.39 -4.65
N THR A 99 21.68 -2.10 -4.57
CA THR A 99 21.73 -3.56 -4.72
C THR A 99 20.85 -4.27 -3.69
N LEU A 100 20.91 -3.88 -2.42
CA LEU A 100 20.03 -4.43 -1.39
C LEU A 100 18.55 -4.20 -1.70
N LEU A 101 18.21 -3.03 -2.24
CA LEU A 101 16.83 -2.62 -2.51
C LEU A 101 16.27 -3.17 -3.82
N SER A 102 17.10 -3.48 -4.82
CA SER A 102 16.65 -3.98 -6.11
C SER A 102 17.05 -5.41 -6.42
N ASP A 103 17.86 -6.06 -5.59
CA ASP A 103 18.41 -7.41 -5.84
C ASP A 103 19.20 -7.50 -7.16
N ILE A 104 19.82 -6.38 -7.54
CA ILE A 104 20.60 -6.22 -8.78
C ILE A 104 21.96 -5.66 -8.38
N ASP A 105 23.04 -6.32 -8.79
CA ASP A 105 24.39 -5.86 -8.50
C ASP A 105 24.71 -4.56 -9.24
N PHE A 106 25.01 -3.51 -8.46
CA PHE A 106 25.44 -2.21 -8.94
C PHE A 106 26.83 -1.90 -8.40
N ASN A 107 27.72 -1.49 -9.30
CA ASN A 107 29.04 -1.02 -8.92
C ASN A 107 29.12 0.51 -8.88
N SER A 108 29.96 1.07 -8.02
CA SER A 108 30.18 2.52 -7.93
C SER A 108 30.70 3.10 -9.25
N ARG A 109 31.50 2.31 -9.99
CA ARG A 109 32.01 2.67 -11.33
C ARG A 109 30.91 2.82 -12.38
N GLU A 110 29.94 1.90 -12.39
CA GLU A 110 28.79 1.97 -13.31
C GLU A 110 27.98 3.24 -13.03
N LEU A 111 27.76 3.57 -11.77
CA LEU A 111 27.06 4.81 -11.40
C LEU A 111 27.86 6.06 -11.74
N GLN A 112 29.19 6.02 -11.70
CA GLN A 112 30.03 7.13 -12.15
C GLN A 112 29.96 7.35 -13.67
N GLN A 113 29.72 6.30 -14.47
CA GLN A 113 29.54 6.44 -15.92
C GLN A 113 28.33 7.32 -16.28
N LEU A 114 27.30 7.37 -15.42
CA LEU A 114 26.11 8.21 -15.63
C LEU A 114 26.41 9.73 -15.56
N TYR A 115 27.51 10.11 -14.92
CA TYR A 115 27.93 11.50 -14.79
C TYR A 115 29.00 11.90 -15.80
N GLN A 116 29.50 10.96 -16.59
CA GLN A 116 30.43 11.27 -17.67
C GLN A 116 29.67 11.68 -18.93
N PRO A 117 30.20 12.60 -19.74
CA PRO A 117 29.60 13.03 -21.01
C PRO A 117 29.66 11.96 -22.12
N ARG A 118 29.93 10.70 -21.77
CA ARG A 118 30.05 9.58 -22.71
C ARG A 118 28.68 8.91 -22.86
N ALA A 119 28.41 8.30 -24.02
CA ALA A 119 27.20 7.53 -24.23
C ALA A 119 27.05 6.47 -23.12
N VAL A 120 25.94 6.56 -22.38
CA VAL A 120 25.60 5.56 -21.36
C VAL A 120 25.29 4.26 -22.07
N SER A 121 25.79 3.13 -21.55
CA SER A 121 25.48 1.83 -22.11
C SER A 121 23.99 1.52 -21.97
N ASP A 122 23.37 1.01 -23.04
CA ASP A 122 21.98 0.54 -23.01
C ASP A 122 21.77 -0.51 -21.92
N GLU A 123 22.79 -1.32 -21.63
CA GLU A 123 22.78 -2.31 -20.55
C GLU A 123 22.58 -1.66 -19.17
N LEU A 124 23.27 -0.56 -18.88
CA LEU A 124 23.13 0.14 -17.60
C LEU A 124 21.73 0.78 -17.48
N GLN A 125 21.21 1.32 -18.57
CA GLN A 125 19.85 1.85 -18.61
C GLN A 125 18.81 0.75 -18.31
N HIS A 126 18.98 -0.45 -18.90
CA HIS A 126 18.11 -1.60 -18.62
C HIS A 126 18.20 -2.04 -17.15
N LYS A 127 19.41 -2.11 -16.57
CA LYS A 127 19.60 -2.41 -15.14
C LYS A 127 18.86 -1.41 -14.24
N LEU A 128 18.97 -0.10 -14.53
CA LEU A 128 18.28 0.95 -13.78
C LEU A 128 16.75 0.83 -13.89
N HIS A 129 16.25 0.52 -15.09
CA HIS A 129 14.82 0.24 -15.29
C HIS A 129 14.33 -0.94 -14.46
N GLN A 130 15.08 -2.03 -14.48
CA GLN A 130 14.76 -3.22 -13.68
C GLN A 130 14.82 -2.90 -12.18
N ALA A 131 15.79 -2.09 -11.74
CA ALA A 131 15.90 -1.68 -10.36
C ALA A 131 14.69 -0.87 -9.88
N ILE A 132 14.16 0.04 -10.70
CA ILE A 132 12.92 0.78 -10.38
C ILE A 132 11.73 -0.18 -10.23
N LYS A 133 11.65 -1.21 -11.08
CA LYS A 133 10.58 -2.22 -11.03
C LYS A 133 10.70 -3.11 -9.79
N GLN A 134 11.90 -3.55 -9.46
CA GLN A 134 12.18 -4.47 -8.34
C GLN A 134 12.33 -3.77 -6.99
N PHE A 135 12.42 -2.42 -6.97
CA PHE A 135 12.64 -1.64 -5.76
C PHE A 135 11.74 -2.07 -4.60
N LYS A 136 12.36 -2.63 -3.56
CA LYS A 136 11.73 -3.06 -2.31
C LYS A 136 11.50 -1.84 -1.44
N THR A 137 10.25 -1.59 -1.05
CA THR A 137 9.86 -0.41 -0.25
C THR A 137 9.72 -0.72 1.24
N LYS A 138 9.90 -1.98 1.65
CA LYS A 138 9.77 -2.45 3.03
C LYS A 138 11.04 -3.08 3.60
N GLU A 139 12.14 -3.11 2.85
CA GLU A 139 13.41 -3.65 3.34
C GLU A 139 13.93 -2.76 4.48
N ARG A 140 14.46 -3.31 5.58
CA ARG A 140 15.18 -2.49 6.57
C ARG A 140 16.56 -2.19 6.01
N ILE A 141 16.89 -0.91 5.84
CA ILE A 141 18.25 -0.48 5.54
C ILE A 141 18.87 0.02 6.84
N ASP A 142 19.96 -0.60 7.28
CA ASP A 142 20.83 -0.01 8.31
C ASP A 142 21.76 1.00 7.61
N VAL A 143 21.49 2.29 7.84
CA VAL A 143 22.17 3.44 7.19
C VAL A 143 22.82 4.33 8.22
#